data_AF-A0A5C5FXY1-F1
#
_entry.id   AF-A0A5C5FXY1-F1
#
_cell.length_a   1.000
_cell.length_b   1.000
_cell.length_c   1.000
_cell.angle_alpha   90.00
_cell.angle_beta   90.00
_cell.angle_gamma   90.00
#
_symmetry.space_group_name_H-M   'P 1'
#
loop_
_entity.id
_entity.type
_entity.pdbx_description
1 polymer ?
#
loop_
_entity_poly.entity_id
_entity_poly.type
_entity_poly.pdbx_seq_one_letter_code
_entity_poly.pdbx_strand_id
1 'polypeptide(L)' 'MLAGRIDVQFRVRGSKAAGTASFTSIRRGKDGRFEVLRWKVTRDDGAVLDLKDVDFTQPIAGME' A
#
# COMPACT_ATOMS: atom_id res chain seq x y z
N MET A 1 -9.32 3.55 -24.54
CA MET A 1 -8.69 2.46 -23.75
C MET A 1 -8.78 2.82 -22.29
N LEU A 2 -9.55 2.07 -21.49
CA LEU A 2 -9.56 2.23 -20.03
C LEU A 2 -8.22 1.68 -19.51
N ALA A 3 -7.25 2.57 -19.26
CA ALA A 3 -6.08 2.18 -18.48
C ALA A 3 -6.57 1.75 -17.10
N GLY A 4 -6.26 0.51 -16.70
CA GLY A 4 -6.71 -0.03 -15.41
C GLY A 4 -5.97 0.67 -14.29
N ARG A 5 -6.52 1.75 -13.75
CA ARG A 5 -5.99 2.45 -12.57
C ARG A 5 -6.77 2.00 -11.35
N ILE A 6 -6.05 1.59 -10.31
CA ILE A 6 -6.59 1.39 -8.97
C ILE A 6 -5.98 2.46 -8.09
N ASP A 7 -6.80 3.29 -7.47
CA ASP A 7 -6.35 4.29 -6.52
C ASP A 7 -7.34 4.33 -5.37
N VAL A 8 -6.93 3.77 -4.23
CA VAL A 8 -7.80 3.59 -3.07
C VAL A 8 -7.10 4.05 -1.81
N GLN A 9 -7.90 4.63 -0.93
CA GLN A 9 -7.51 4.99 0.42
C GLN A 9 -8.58 4.54 1.39
N PHE A 10 -8.15 3.94 2.50
CA PHE A 10 -9.06 3.46 3.52
C PHE A 10 -8.39 3.48 4.90
N ARG A 11 -9.22 3.54 5.93
CA ARG A 11 -8.78 3.52 7.33
C ARG A 11 -8.41 2.11 7.75
N VAL A 12 -7.32 2.00 8.49
CA VAL A 12 -6.87 0.78 9.14
C VAL A 12 -6.67 1.04 10.63
N ARG A 13 -6.99 0.04 11.47
CA ARG A 13 -6.81 0.11 12.92
C ARG A 13 -6.14 -1.19 13.37
N GLY A 14 -5.00 -1.05 14.04
CA GLY A 14 -4.35 -2.12 14.79
C GLY A 14 -4.66 -2.03 16.28
N SER A 15 -4.05 -2.92 17.08
CA SER A 15 -4.22 -2.95 18.53
C SER A 15 -3.62 -1.73 19.24
N LYS A 16 -2.51 -1.17 18.71
CA LYS A 16 -1.76 -0.07 19.33
C LYS A 16 -1.97 1.28 18.63
N ALA A 17 -2.36 1.31 17.36
CA ALA A 17 -2.44 2.52 16.55
C ALA A 17 -3.45 2.41 15.40
N ALA A 18 -3.81 3.54 14.79
CA ALA A 18 -4.62 3.61 13.58
C ALA A 18 -3.92 4.46 12.51
N GLY A 19 -4.34 4.33 11.26
CA GLY A 19 -3.73 5.00 10.12
C GLY A 19 -4.54 4.86 8.84
N THR A 20 -4.07 5.49 7.78
CA THR A 20 -4.67 5.47 6.45
C THR A 20 -3.76 4.69 5.52
N ALA A 21 -4.29 3.60 4.96
CA ALA A 21 -3.63 2.86 3.89
C ALA A 21 -3.87 3.58 2.55
N SER A 22 -2.82 3.70 1.75
CA SER A 22 -2.87 4.29 0.40
C SER A 22 -2.27 3.32 -0.61
N PHE A 23 -3.08 2.87 -1.55
CA PHE A 23 -2.66 1.98 -2.63
C PHE A 23 -2.94 2.62 -3.98
N THR A 24 -1.91 2.67 -4.83
CA THR A 24 -2.06 3.09 -6.21
C THR A 24 -1.35 2.10 -7.12
N SER A 25 -2.07 1.56 -8.10
CA SER A 25 -1.50 0.73 -9.16
C SER A 25 -2.06 1.07 -10.53
N ILE A 26 -1.28 0.76 -11.57
CA ILE A 26 -1.67 0.99 -12.97
C ILE A 26 -1.44 -0.27 -13.80
N ARG A 27 -2.31 -0.53 -14.77
CA ARG A 27 -2.10 -1.52 -15.83
C ARG A 27 -1.94 -0.80 -17.17
N ARG A 28 -0.79 -1.01 -17.82
CA ARG A 28 -0.51 -0.49 -19.17
C ARG A 28 -0.95 -1.52 -20.21
N GLY A 29 -1.96 -1.19 -21.02
CA GLY A 29 -2.53 -2.10 -22.02
C GLY A 29 -3.55 -3.09 -21.46
N LYS A 30 -4.15 -3.89 -22.34
CA LYS A 30 -5.18 -4.88 -21.97
C LYS A 30 -4.58 -6.10 -21.26
N ASP A 31 -3.41 -6.54 -21.72
CA ASP A 31 -2.72 -7.76 -21.24
C ASP A 31 -1.53 -7.44 -20.31
N GLY A 32 -1.35 -6.17 -19.92
CA GLY A 32 -0.30 -5.76 -18.99
C GLY A 32 -0.52 -6.29 -17.57
N ARG A 33 0.55 -6.39 -16.79
CA ARG A 33 0.45 -6.60 -15.34
C ARG A 33 0.14 -5.26 -14.65
N PHE A 34 -0.46 -5.33 -13.46
CA PHE A 34 -0.55 -4.17 -12.59
C PHE A 34 0.82 -3.87 -11.99
N GLU A 35 1.25 -2.62 -12.12
CA GLU A 35 2.44 -2.05 -11.51
C GLU A 35 2.01 -1.25 -10.27
N VAL A 36 2.57 -1.59 -9.10
CA VAL A 36 2.31 -0.85 -7.85
C VAL A 36 3.16 0.40 -7.84
N LEU A 37 2.52 1.56 -7.90
CA LEU A 37 3.18 2.87 -7.83
C LEU A 37 3.31 3.36 -6.39
N ARG A 38 2.34 3.01 -5.53
CA ARG A 38 2.33 3.39 -4.11
C ARG A 38 1.70 2.28 -3.29
N TRP A 39 2.37 1.92 -2.20
CA TRP A 39 1.79 1.11 -1.16
C TRP A 39 2.37 1.58 0.18
N LYS A 40 1.54 2.24 0.99
CA LYS A 40 1.98 2.78 2.29
C LYS A 40 0.85 2.87 3.30
N VAL A 41 1.19 2.87 4.57
CA VAL A 41 0.30 3.26 5.67
C VAL A 41 0.87 4.50 6.34
N THR A 42 0.06 5.57 6.41
CA THR A 42 0.37 6.75 7.22
C THR A 42 -0.40 6.64 8.53
N ARG A 43 0.31 6.47 9.64
CA ARG A 43 -0.27 6.46 11.00
C ARG A 43 -0.78 7.86 11.36
N ASP A 44 -1.73 7.91 12.29
CA ASP A 44 -2.33 9.17 12.74
C ASP A 44 -1.32 10.09 13.47
N ASP A 45 -0.21 9.53 13.96
CA ASP A 45 0.93 10.28 14.53
C ASP A 45 1.91 10.80 13.45
N GLY A 46 1.62 10.58 12.18
CA GLY A 46 2.43 11.01 11.04
C GLY A 46 3.52 10.03 10.63
N ALA A 47 3.76 8.94 11.37
CA ALA A 47 4.73 7.93 10.95
C ALA A 47 4.27 7.24 9.65
N VAL A 48 5.18 7.11 8.69
CA VAL A 48 4.91 6.49 7.39
C VAL A 48 5.59 5.14 7.31
N LEU A 49 4.80 4.10 7.07
CA LEU A 49 5.29 2.78 6.72
C LEU A 49 5.21 2.66 5.20
N ASP A 50 6.37 2.64 4.54
CA ASP A 50 6.45 2.25 3.13
C ASP A 50 6.39 0.73 3.03
N LEU A 51 5.46 0.24 2.23
CA LEU A 51 5.16 -1.17 2.10
C LEU A 51 5.48 -1.71 0.70
N LYS A 52 5.90 -0.83 -0.23
CA LYS A 52 6.01 -1.17 -1.66
C LYS A 52 6.95 -2.35 -1.92
N ASP A 53 8.09 -2.38 -1.22
CA ASP A 53 9.15 -3.36 -1.43
C ASP A 53 9.30 -4.31 -0.23
N VAL A 54 8.28 -4.37 0.65
CA VAL A 54 8.25 -5.27 1.80
C VAL A 54 7.87 -6.67 1.34
N ASP A 55 8.70 -7.65 1.67
CA ASP A 55 8.36 -9.07 1.51
C ASP A 55 7.50 -9.54 2.69
N PHE A 56 6.20 -9.65 2.45
CA PHE A 56 5.23 -10.11 3.45
C PHE A 56 5.27 -11.63 3.71
N THR A 57 6.11 -12.38 3.00
CA THR A 57 6.37 -13.79 3.32
C THR A 57 7.40 -13.95 4.43
N GLN A 58 8.08 -12.86 4.81
CA GLN A 58 9.04 -12.81 5.90
C GLN A 58 8.50 -11.95 7.06
N PRO A 59 8.98 -12.17 8.29
CA PRO A 59 8.74 -11.25 9.39
C PRO A 59 9.21 -9.85 9.02
N ILE A 60 8.35 -8.85 9.22
CA ILE A 60 8.72 -7.46 8.98
C ILE A 60 9.67 -7.03 10.11
N ALA A 61 10.93 -6.80 9.77
CA ALA A 61 11.94 -6.37 10.72
C ALA A 61 11.50 -5.08 11.45
N GLY A 62 11.61 -5.06 12.78
CA GLY A 62 11.23 -3.90 13.61
C GLY A 62 9.75 -3.82 13.98
N MET A 63 8.94 -4.85 13.71
CA MET A 63 7.58 -4.99 14.24
C MET A 63 7.54 -6.05 15.35
N GLU A 64 8.00 -5.70 16.56
CA GLU A 64 7.78 -6.47 17.81
C GLU A 64 6.62 -5.91 18.66
#